data_AF-A0A4V1D1C6-F1
#
_entry.id   AF-A0A4V1D1C6-F1
#
_cell.length_a   1.000
_cell.length_b   1.000
_cell.length_c   1.000
_cell.angle_alpha   90.00
_cell.angle_beta   90.00
_cell.angle_gamma   90.00
#
_symmetry.space_group_name_H-M   'P 1'
#
loop_
_entity.id
_entity.type
_entity.pdbx_description
1 polymer ?
#
loop_
_entity_poly.entity_id
_entity_poly.type
_entity_poly.pdbx_seq_one_letter_code
_entity_poly.pdbx_strand_id
1 'polypeptide(L)'
;MTDSCILENFQQPFPVSFKVIGIGTGAIDIIKEVESFGYNCVGSLVAKSTDDCIPMDDDKMAIIVAQDNEELANAIAKTYHDAGVLTIGLVYDADISCYDSIAIDSENIPEVIRILLAPLATMGYICYDFNDLCTTLRNRRFLKTLVADGKSIEDAVINMQRKMENVAVDKIEFISALLYFNRERLAAITMDDMAPFNNIISGLPESIDVIWGVNFDNTLSDDIIRLTFIMSGREL
;
A
#
# COMPACT_ATOMS: atom_id res chain seq x y z
N MET A 1 -18.47 40.59 9.00
CA MET A 1 -18.17 39.15 9.12
C MET A 1 -17.68 38.72 7.75
N THR A 2 -16.40 38.38 7.65
CA THR A 2 -15.71 38.08 6.40
C THR A 2 -16.15 36.73 5.84
N ASP A 3 -16.31 36.63 4.52
CA ASP A 3 -16.68 35.43 3.77
C ASP A 3 -15.77 34.21 4.04
N SER A 4 -14.64 34.42 4.70
CA SER A 4 -13.71 33.38 5.17
C SER A 4 -14.32 32.44 6.22
N CYS A 5 -15.28 32.89 7.04
CA CYS A 5 -15.89 32.03 8.09
C CYS A 5 -16.96 31.06 7.56
N ILE A 6 -17.40 31.21 6.30
CA ILE A 6 -18.44 30.35 5.70
C ILE A 6 -17.82 29.19 4.92
N LEU A 7 -16.59 29.35 4.40
CA LEU A 7 -15.87 28.31 3.66
C LEU A 7 -15.31 27.18 4.54
N GLU A 8 -15.05 27.43 5.83
CA GLU A 8 -14.61 26.38 6.77
C GLU A 8 -15.73 25.39 7.15
N ASN A 9 -17.00 25.78 7.00
CA ASN A 9 -18.15 24.95 7.38
C ASN A 9 -18.67 24.01 6.26
N PHE A 10 -18.02 23.99 5.09
CA PHE A 10 -18.38 23.13 3.95
C PHE A 10 -17.27 22.17 3.53
N GLN A 11 -16.26 21.93 4.37
CA GLN A 11 -15.47 20.71 4.26
C GLN A 11 -16.32 19.54 4.76
N GLN A 12 -17.22 19.04 3.90
CA GLN A 12 -17.66 17.66 4.07
C GLN A 12 -16.38 16.81 4.16
N PRO A 13 -16.22 15.94 5.17
CA PRO A 13 -15.11 15.02 5.17
C PRO A 13 -15.14 14.28 3.83
N PHE A 14 -14.01 14.29 3.11
CA PHE A 14 -13.90 13.50 1.89
C PHE A 14 -14.39 12.09 2.21
N PRO A 15 -15.23 11.48 1.34
CA PRO A 15 -15.69 10.12 1.60
C PRO A 15 -14.46 9.25 1.78
N VAL A 16 -14.35 8.66 2.96
CA VAL A 16 -13.26 7.77 3.32
C VAL A 16 -13.47 6.48 2.55
N SER A 17 -12.70 6.27 1.48
CA SER A 17 -12.80 5.05 0.66
C SER A 17 -11.88 3.94 1.16
N PHE A 18 -10.93 4.25 2.05
CA PHE A 18 -9.95 3.29 2.53
C PHE A 18 -9.97 3.23 4.05
N LYS A 19 -10.06 2.03 4.60
CA LYS A 19 -10.10 1.79 6.05
C LYS A 19 -8.87 1.05 6.52
N VAL A 20 -8.30 1.47 7.64
CA VAL A 20 -7.28 0.72 8.38
C VAL A 20 -7.86 0.37 9.75
N ILE A 21 -8.09 -0.91 9.98
CA ILE A 21 -8.80 -1.43 11.14
C ILE A 21 -7.80 -2.19 11.99
N GLY A 22 -7.46 -1.64 13.15
CA GLY A 22 -6.65 -2.29 14.16
C GLY A 22 -7.51 -3.14 15.10
N ILE A 23 -7.07 -4.35 15.38
CA ILE A 23 -7.71 -5.25 16.34
C ILE A 23 -6.74 -5.50 17.49
N GLY A 24 -7.30 -5.48 18.70
CA GLY A 24 -6.54 -5.77 19.91
C GLY A 24 -5.65 -4.62 20.36
N THR A 25 -4.83 -4.90 21.37
CA THR A 25 -3.99 -3.87 21.98
C THR A 25 -2.71 -3.61 21.20
N GLY A 26 -2.20 -4.62 20.49
CA GLY A 26 -0.98 -4.50 19.68
C GLY A 26 -1.15 -3.59 18.46
N ALA A 27 -2.38 -3.39 17.99
CA ALA A 27 -2.67 -2.53 16.85
C ALA A 27 -2.75 -1.02 17.22
N ILE A 28 -2.83 -0.65 18.50
CA ILE A 28 -3.07 0.75 18.91
C ILE A 28 -1.97 1.69 18.41
N ASP A 29 -0.71 1.32 18.62
CA ASP A 29 0.42 2.18 18.23
C ASP A 29 0.64 2.18 16.71
N ILE A 30 0.33 1.06 16.05
CA ILE A 30 0.30 0.99 14.58
C ILE A 30 -0.73 1.96 14.00
N ILE A 31 -1.95 1.97 14.56
CA ILE A 31 -3.03 2.86 14.10
C ILE A 31 -2.65 4.33 14.29
N LYS A 32 -2.06 4.70 15.44
CA LYS A 32 -1.56 6.08 15.64
C LYS A 32 -0.48 6.47 14.63
N GLU A 33 0.42 5.55 14.30
CA GLU A 33 1.44 5.81 13.28
C GLU A 33 0.81 6.01 11.91
N VAL A 34 -0.17 5.20 11.53
CA VAL A 34 -0.91 5.33 10.27
C VAL A 34 -1.66 6.66 10.20
N GLU A 35 -2.31 7.08 11.29
CA GLU A 35 -2.96 8.41 11.37
C GLU A 35 -1.96 9.55 11.15
N SER A 36 -0.71 9.39 11.60
CA SER A 36 0.34 10.39 11.41
C SER A 36 0.76 10.59 9.95
N PHE A 37 0.40 9.67 9.04
CA PHE A 37 0.65 9.83 7.61
C PHE A 37 -0.20 10.95 6.98
N GLY A 38 -1.33 11.31 7.60
CA GLY A 38 -2.14 12.47 7.19
C GLY A 38 -2.91 12.29 5.87
N TYR A 39 -3.23 11.04 5.49
CA TYR A 39 -4.00 10.77 4.27
C TYR A 39 -5.50 11.01 4.48
N ASN A 40 -6.04 12.06 3.87
CA ASN A 40 -7.46 12.44 4.01
C ASN A 40 -8.47 11.39 3.50
N CYS A 41 -8.04 10.47 2.64
CA CYS A 41 -8.89 9.40 2.08
C CYS A 41 -8.91 8.13 2.96
N VAL A 42 -8.21 8.14 4.10
CA VAL A 42 -7.99 6.99 4.96
C VAL A 42 -8.65 7.23 6.32
N GLY A 43 -9.50 6.31 6.73
CA GLY A 43 -10.07 6.26 8.08
C GLY A 43 -9.40 5.16 8.86
N SER A 44 -8.88 5.50 10.04
CA SER A 44 -8.25 4.54 10.93
C SER A 44 -9.11 4.35 12.18
N LEU A 45 -9.24 3.12 12.66
CA LEU A 45 -9.95 2.83 13.90
C LEU A 45 -9.39 1.60 14.60
N VAL A 46 -9.61 1.51 15.92
CA VAL A 46 -9.34 0.31 16.72
C VAL A 46 -10.67 -0.35 17.07
N ALA A 47 -10.93 -1.53 16.52
CA ALA A 47 -12.16 -2.28 16.71
C ALA A 47 -12.11 -3.11 17.99
N LYS A 48 -13.24 -3.16 18.71
CA LYS A 48 -13.42 -4.01 19.90
C LYS A 48 -14.37 -5.17 19.63
N SER A 49 -15.22 -5.03 18.62
CA SER A 49 -16.20 -6.01 18.20
C SER A 49 -16.45 -5.95 16.70
N THR A 50 -17.11 -6.95 16.14
CA THR A 50 -17.55 -6.96 14.74
C THR A 50 -18.54 -5.84 14.44
N ASP A 51 -19.33 -5.41 15.43
CA ASP A 51 -20.37 -4.40 15.27
C ASP A 51 -19.79 -2.99 15.04
N ASP A 52 -18.52 -2.79 15.40
CA ASP A 52 -17.79 -1.55 15.14
C ASP A 52 -17.41 -1.39 13.65
N CYS A 53 -17.52 -2.48 12.88
CA CYS A 53 -16.89 -2.64 11.57
C CYS A 53 -17.90 -3.06 10.51
N ILE A 54 -18.78 -2.14 10.13
CA ILE A 54 -19.78 -2.36 9.08
C ILE A 54 -19.26 -1.75 7.76
N PRO A 55 -19.13 -2.56 6.69
CA PRO A 55 -18.81 -2.05 5.36
C PRO A 55 -19.91 -1.10 4.85
N MET A 56 -19.50 0.02 4.27
CA MET A 56 -20.35 1.02 3.65
C MET A 56 -20.16 0.96 2.12
N ASP A 57 -21.15 1.43 1.35
CA ASP A 57 -21.11 1.38 -0.12
C ASP A 57 -19.89 2.11 -0.73
N ASP A 58 -19.35 3.10 -0.03
CA ASP A 58 -18.18 3.89 -0.48
C ASP A 58 -16.84 3.24 -0.10
N ASP A 59 -16.83 2.17 0.70
CA ASP A 59 -15.61 1.48 1.11
C ASP A 59 -15.03 0.67 -0.07
N LYS A 60 -13.81 1.02 -0.48
CA LYS A 60 -13.10 0.35 -1.58
C LYS A 60 -12.05 -0.64 -1.08
N MET A 61 -11.39 -0.31 0.04
CA MET A 61 -10.34 -1.15 0.63
C MET A 61 -10.43 -1.14 2.15
N ALA A 62 -10.20 -2.31 2.76
CA ALA A 62 -10.01 -2.47 4.19
C ALA A 62 -8.69 -3.19 4.46
N ILE A 63 -7.80 -2.56 5.23
CA ILE A 63 -6.56 -3.14 5.72
C ILE A 63 -6.78 -3.53 7.18
N ILE A 64 -6.73 -4.83 7.46
CA ILE A 64 -6.99 -5.41 8.77
C ILE A 64 -5.65 -5.70 9.44
N VAL A 65 -5.45 -5.15 10.64
CA VAL A 65 -4.19 -5.26 11.38
C VAL A 65 -4.47 -5.89 12.73
N ALA A 66 -3.79 -7.00 13.04
CA ALA A 66 -3.89 -7.64 14.33
C ALA A 66 -2.58 -8.31 14.72
N GLN A 67 -2.13 -8.05 15.95
CA GLN A 67 -1.04 -8.80 16.60
C GLN A 67 -1.57 -9.76 17.67
N ASP A 68 -2.85 -9.62 18.01
CA ASP A 68 -3.62 -10.39 18.97
C ASP A 68 -5.07 -10.46 18.50
N ASN A 69 -5.80 -11.50 18.91
CA ASN A 69 -7.24 -11.67 18.64
C ASN A 69 -7.56 -11.88 17.14
N GLU A 70 -6.88 -12.87 16.58
CA GLU A 70 -6.94 -13.31 15.17
C GLU A 70 -8.35 -13.73 14.78
N GLU A 71 -9.11 -14.38 15.68
CA GLU A 71 -10.50 -14.76 15.43
C GLU A 71 -11.38 -13.55 15.11
N LEU A 72 -11.24 -12.46 15.89
CA LEU A 72 -11.97 -11.22 15.64
C LEU A 72 -11.50 -10.54 14.36
N ALA A 73 -10.19 -10.54 14.10
CA ALA A 73 -9.62 -9.98 12.88
C ALA A 73 -10.14 -10.69 11.62
N ASN A 74 -10.15 -12.03 11.63
CA ASN A 74 -10.69 -12.86 10.55
C ASN A 74 -12.20 -12.63 10.36
N ALA A 75 -12.97 -12.52 11.45
CA ALA A 75 -14.41 -12.25 11.37
C ALA A 75 -14.74 -10.87 10.75
N ILE A 76 -13.99 -9.83 11.15
CA ILE A 76 -14.13 -8.49 10.56
C ILE A 76 -13.70 -8.52 9.09
N ALA A 77 -12.55 -9.12 8.78
CA ALA A 77 -12.05 -9.25 7.42
C ALA A 77 -13.07 -9.93 6.51
N LYS A 78 -13.62 -11.05 6.95
CA LYS A 78 -14.65 -11.79 6.21
C LYS A 78 -15.85 -10.93 5.86
N THR A 79 -16.27 -10.07 6.79
CA THR A 79 -17.41 -9.15 6.58
C THR A 79 -17.13 -8.17 5.43
N TYR A 80 -15.92 -7.59 5.37
CA TYR A 80 -15.51 -6.71 4.27
C TYR A 80 -15.31 -7.47 2.95
N HIS A 81 -14.68 -8.65 3.01
CA HIS A 81 -14.40 -9.48 1.84
C HIS A 81 -15.70 -9.97 1.17
N ASP A 82 -16.66 -10.48 1.95
CA ASP A 82 -17.97 -10.91 1.45
C ASP A 82 -18.78 -9.73 0.87
N ALA A 83 -18.53 -8.50 1.32
CA ALA A 83 -19.11 -7.28 0.77
C ALA A 83 -18.44 -6.78 -0.52
N GLY A 84 -17.38 -7.45 -0.99
CA GLY A 84 -16.65 -7.09 -2.21
C GLY A 84 -15.55 -6.02 -2.03
N VAL A 85 -15.31 -5.58 -0.79
CA VAL A 85 -14.24 -4.61 -0.46
C VAL A 85 -12.88 -5.30 -0.60
N LEU A 86 -11.88 -4.61 -1.18
CA LEU A 86 -10.53 -5.16 -1.26
C LEU A 86 -9.99 -5.34 0.16
N THR A 87 -9.85 -6.60 0.60
CA THR A 87 -9.59 -6.90 2.00
C THR A 87 -8.17 -7.45 2.17
N ILE A 88 -7.33 -6.69 2.85
CA ILE A 88 -5.90 -6.99 3.02
C ILE A 88 -5.61 -7.32 4.49
N GLY A 89 -4.92 -8.44 4.73
CA GLY A 89 -4.57 -8.89 6.08
C GLY A 89 -3.11 -8.62 6.45
N LEU A 90 -2.89 -7.89 7.53
CA LEU A 90 -1.60 -7.76 8.24
C LEU A 90 -1.76 -8.42 9.60
N VAL A 91 -2.02 -9.73 9.57
CA VAL A 91 -2.45 -10.56 10.70
C VAL A 91 -1.62 -11.83 10.75
N TYR A 92 -1.15 -12.21 11.94
CA TYR A 92 -0.45 -13.47 12.16
C TYR A 92 -1.45 -14.65 12.11
N ASP A 93 -1.08 -15.76 11.45
CA ASP A 93 -1.94 -16.96 11.30
C ASP A 93 -3.36 -16.67 10.75
N ALA A 94 -3.43 -15.78 9.76
CA ALA A 94 -4.68 -15.35 9.15
C ALA A 94 -5.40 -16.48 8.38
N ASP A 95 -6.74 -16.51 8.47
CA ASP A 95 -7.56 -17.39 7.63
C ASP A 95 -7.60 -16.82 6.20
N ILE A 96 -6.87 -17.46 5.28
CA ILE A 96 -6.76 -17.06 3.87
C ILE A 96 -8.12 -16.86 3.20
N SER A 97 -9.17 -17.55 3.65
CA SER A 97 -10.52 -17.41 3.07
C SER A 97 -11.22 -16.09 3.41
N CYS A 98 -10.69 -15.32 4.36
CA CYS A 98 -11.25 -14.04 4.81
C CYS A 98 -10.64 -12.82 4.11
N TYR A 99 -9.64 -13.01 3.25
CA TYR A 99 -8.86 -11.93 2.65
C TYR A 99 -8.67 -12.12 1.14
N ASP A 100 -8.46 -11.02 0.44
CA ASP A 100 -7.96 -11.03 -0.93
C ASP A 100 -6.46 -11.33 -0.97
N SER A 101 -5.70 -10.73 -0.05
CA SER A 101 -4.27 -10.97 0.15
C SER A 101 -3.84 -10.72 1.60
N ILE A 102 -2.88 -11.50 2.07
CA ILE A 102 -2.26 -11.39 3.39
C ILE A 102 -0.79 -11.05 3.22
N ALA A 103 -0.26 -10.10 3.99
CA ALA A 103 1.15 -9.79 3.96
C ALA A 103 1.98 -10.91 4.57
N ILE A 104 2.98 -11.33 3.82
CA ILE A 104 4.06 -12.17 4.33
C ILE A 104 5.24 -11.28 4.74
N ASP A 105 5.90 -11.64 5.85
CA ASP A 105 7.09 -10.95 6.38
C ASP A 105 6.91 -9.45 6.70
N SER A 106 5.79 -9.08 7.34
CA SER A 106 5.51 -7.70 7.74
C SER A 106 6.18 -7.33 9.08
N GLU A 107 7.52 -7.29 9.13
CA GLU A 107 8.25 -6.84 10.33
C GLU A 107 7.91 -5.39 10.71
N ASN A 108 7.63 -4.55 9.70
CA ASN A 108 7.19 -3.17 9.88
C ASN A 108 5.82 -2.96 9.23
N ILE A 109 4.76 -3.31 9.98
CA ILE A 109 3.37 -3.16 9.55
C ILE A 109 3.04 -1.72 9.10
N PRO A 110 3.38 -0.66 9.85
CA PRO A 110 3.15 0.71 9.38
C PRO A 110 3.76 1.03 8.02
N GLU A 111 4.97 0.54 7.73
CA GLU A 111 5.60 0.72 6.42
C GLU A 111 4.83 0.02 5.30
N VAL A 112 4.36 -1.22 5.54
CA VAL A 112 3.53 -1.95 4.56
C VAL A 112 2.25 -1.17 4.27
N ILE A 113 1.59 -0.63 5.30
CA ILE A 113 0.39 0.19 5.16
C ILE A 113 0.71 1.46 4.34
N ARG A 114 1.83 2.12 4.62
CA ARG A 114 2.27 3.29 3.86
C ARG A 114 2.51 2.96 2.39
N ILE A 115 3.16 1.84 2.10
CA ILE A 115 3.42 1.36 0.74
C ILE A 115 2.11 1.16 -0.05
N LEU A 116 1.08 0.60 0.60
CA LEU A 116 -0.23 0.36 -0.02
C LEU A 116 -1.01 1.66 -0.26
N LEU A 117 -0.89 2.64 0.64
CA LEU A 117 -1.72 3.85 0.63
C LEU A 117 -1.08 5.05 -0.08
N ALA A 118 0.24 5.21 0.04
CA ALA A 118 0.99 6.31 -0.55
C ALA A 118 0.70 6.53 -2.04
N PRO A 119 0.68 5.50 -2.92
CA PRO A 119 0.45 5.75 -4.34
C PRO A 119 -0.99 6.22 -4.62
N LEU A 120 -1.95 5.89 -3.75
CA LEU A 120 -3.35 6.30 -3.87
C LEU A 120 -3.59 7.73 -3.38
N ALA A 121 -2.75 8.22 -2.48
CA ALA A 121 -2.85 9.53 -1.86
C ALA A 121 -1.95 10.59 -2.52
N THR A 122 -1.01 10.17 -3.37
CA THR A 122 0.00 11.04 -3.98
C THR A 122 -0.21 11.17 -5.48
N MET A 123 0.11 12.35 -6.02
CA MET A 123 0.16 12.56 -7.46
C MET A 123 1.52 12.18 -8.02
N GLY A 124 1.55 11.89 -9.32
CA GLY A 124 2.76 11.47 -10.02
C GLY A 124 2.83 11.97 -11.46
N TYR A 125 3.96 11.72 -12.12
CA TYR A 125 4.08 11.87 -13.58
C TYR A 125 3.34 10.75 -14.31
N ILE A 126 3.36 9.54 -13.73
CA ILE A 126 2.66 8.37 -14.25
C ILE A 126 1.82 7.84 -13.10
N CYS A 127 0.52 8.10 -13.19
CA CYS A 127 -0.42 7.80 -12.12
C CYS A 127 -0.57 6.29 -11.94
N TYR A 128 -0.66 5.91 -10.67
CA TYR A 128 -1.06 4.59 -10.21
C TYR A 128 -2.25 4.78 -9.30
N ASP A 129 -3.36 4.09 -9.56
CA ASP A 129 -4.62 4.30 -8.85
C ASP A 129 -5.09 3.04 -8.07
N PHE A 130 -6.29 3.14 -7.49
CA PHE A 130 -6.87 2.03 -6.72
C PHE A 130 -7.13 0.79 -7.59
N ASN A 131 -7.52 0.96 -8.86
CA ASN A 131 -7.80 -0.17 -9.74
C ASN A 131 -6.51 -0.93 -10.07
N ASP A 132 -5.39 -0.23 -10.20
CA ASP A 132 -4.07 -0.85 -10.37
C ASP A 132 -3.69 -1.70 -9.14
N LEU A 133 -3.88 -1.14 -7.93
CA LEU A 133 -3.66 -1.87 -6.67
C LEU A 133 -4.61 -3.06 -6.52
N CYS A 134 -5.88 -2.86 -6.84
CA CYS A 134 -6.89 -3.91 -6.81
C CYS A 134 -6.52 -5.04 -7.76
N THR A 135 -6.10 -4.75 -8.98
CA THR A 135 -5.65 -5.75 -9.96
C THR A 135 -4.46 -6.56 -9.42
N THR A 136 -3.54 -5.86 -8.75
CA THR A 136 -2.36 -6.48 -8.13
C THR A 136 -2.71 -7.37 -6.94
N LEU A 137 -3.70 -7.05 -6.11
CA LEU A 137 -3.90 -7.74 -4.82
C LEU A 137 -5.18 -8.58 -4.71
N ARG A 138 -6.16 -8.39 -5.59
CA ARG A 138 -7.45 -9.07 -5.49
C ARG A 138 -7.31 -10.58 -5.68
N ASN A 139 -7.80 -11.37 -4.73
CA ASN A 139 -7.79 -12.85 -4.77
C ASN A 139 -6.40 -13.47 -5.08
N ARG A 140 -5.33 -12.87 -4.54
CA ARG A 140 -3.95 -13.36 -4.71
C ARG A 140 -3.42 -14.13 -3.51
N ARG A 141 -4.14 -14.20 -2.39
CA ARG A 141 -3.78 -14.88 -1.13
C ARG A 141 -2.62 -14.25 -0.39
N PHE A 142 -1.50 -14.01 -1.04
CA PHE A 142 -0.30 -13.47 -0.39
C PHE A 142 0.21 -12.23 -1.12
N LEU A 143 0.74 -11.29 -0.33
CA LEU A 143 1.45 -10.13 -0.83
C LEU A 143 2.75 -9.95 -0.06
N LYS A 144 3.77 -9.41 -0.74
CA LYS A 144 5.04 -9.01 -0.15
C LYS A 144 5.45 -7.65 -0.68
N THR A 145 5.96 -6.80 0.19
CA THR A 145 6.45 -5.48 -0.19
C THR A 145 7.96 -5.39 -0.06
N LEU A 146 8.61 -4.72 -1.01
CA LEU A 146 10.03 -4.36 -0.93
C LEU A 146 10.19 -2.88 -1.15
N VAL A 147 11.17 -2.29 -0.45
CA VAL A 147 11.58 -0.90 -0.60
C VAL A 147 13.09 -0.85 -0.78
N ALA A 148 13.55 -0.09 -1.76
CA ALA A 148 14.95 0.19 -2.03
C ALA A 148 15.15 1.68 -2.31
N ASP A 149 16.04 2.30 -1.55
CA ASP A 149 16.41 3.71 -1.76
C ASP A 149 17.72 3.79 -2.54
N GLY A 150 17.88 4.86 -3.32
CA GLY A 150 19.08 5.17 -4.08
C GLY A 150 19.24 6.66 -4.28
N LYS A 151 20.45 7.11 -4.67
CA LYS A 151 20.70 8.52 -5.03
C LYS A 151 20.36 8.80 -6.49
N SER A 152 20.24 7.75 -7.29
CA SER A 152 19.80 7.74 -8.68
C SER A 152 18.79 6.61 -8.89
N ILE A 153 18.11 6.59 -10.04
CA ILE A 153 17.23 5.47 -10.43
C ILE A 153 18.05 4.19 -10.55
N GLU A 154 19.25 4.25 -11.13
CA GLU A 154 20.16 3.11 -11.24
C GLU A 154 20.53 2.53 -9.87
N ASP A 155 20.89 3.37 -8.90
CA ASP A 155 21.22 2.94 -7.55
C ASP A 155 20.03 2.24 -6.87
N ALA A 156 18.83 2.83 -7.00
CA ALA A 156 17.60 2.27 -6.43
C ALA A 156 17.27 0.91 -7.07
N VAL A 157 17.45 0.76 -8.37
CA VAL A 157 17.27 -0.49 -9.12
C VAL A 157 18.27 -1.55 -8.68
N ILE A 158 19.57 -1.22 -8.57
CA ILE A 158 20.60 -2.16 -8.09
C ILE A 158 20.27 -2.64 -6.66
N ASN A 159 19.84 -1.72 -5.79
CA ASN A 159 19.45 -2.07 -4.43
C ASN A 159 18.18 -2.94 -4.39
N MET A 160 17.23 -2.71 -5.31
CA MET A 160 16.05 -3.56 -5.45
C MET A 160 16.40 -4.95 -5.95
N GLN A 161 17.30 -5.08 -6.94
CA GLN A 161 17.76 -6.37 -7.45
C GLN A 161 18.37 -7.23 -6.33
N ARG A 162 19.22 -6.64 -5.48
CA ARG A 162 19.78 -7.34 -4.30
C ARG A 162 18.70 -7.83 -3.33
N LYS A 163 17.60 -7.08 -3.16
CA LYS A 163 16.47 -7.50 -2.32
C LYS A 163 15.66 -8.61 -2.97
N MET A 164 15.52 -8.58 -4.29
CA MET A 164 14.84 -9.61 -5.08
C MET A 164 15.57 -10.96 -5.08
N GLU A 165 16.88 -11.01 -4.84
CA GLU A 165 17.65 -12.27 -4.74
C GLU A 165 17.10 -13.24 -3.69
N ASN A 166 16.44 -12.73 -2.64
CA ASN A 166 15.86 -13.54 -1.56
C ASN A 166 14.35 -13.80 -1.76
N VAL A 167 13.80 -13.49 -2.93
CA VAL A 167 12.38 -13.69 -3.24
C VAL A 167 12.23 -14.88 -4.18
N ALA A 168 11.21 -15.72 -3.93
CA ALA A 168 10.82 -16.78 -4.85
C ALA A 168 10.09 -16.17 -6.06
N VAL A 169 10.86 -15.62 -7.01
CA VAL A 169 10.33 -14.89 -8.17
C VAL A 169 9.38 -15.75 -9.02
N ASP A 170 9.60 -17.06 -9.06
CA ASP A 170 8.77 -18.04 -9.77
C ASP A 170 7.34 -18.18 -9.21
N LYS A 171 7.09 -17.67 -7.99
CA LYS A 171 5.77 -17.71 -7.36
C LYS A 171 5.01 -16.38 -7.40
N ILE A 172 5.64 -15.34 -7.94
CA ILE A 172 5.01 -14.04 -8.13
C ILE A 172 4.09 -14.14 -9.35
N GLU A 173 2.86 -13.65 -9.21
CA GLU A 173 1.91 -13.48 -10.32
C GLU A 173 1.87 -12.03 -10.80
N PHE A 174 1.93 -11.06 -9.87
CA PHE A 174 1.82 -9.64 -10.16
C PHE A 174 2.85 -8.81 -9.40
N ILE A 175 3.34 -7.74 -10.04
CA ILE A 175 4.17 -6.72 -9.41
C ILE A 175 3.62 -5.33 -9.74
N SER A 176 3.42 -4.53 -8.70
CA SER A 176 3.32 -3.09 -8.82
C SER A 176 4.65 -2.43 -8.49
N ALA A 177 5.26 -1.81 -9.50
CA ALA A 177 6.58 -1.18 -9.44
C ALA A 177 6.46 0.35 -9.37
N LEU A 178 6.74 0.93 -8.21
CA LEU A 178 6.43 2.32 -7.90
C LEU A 178 7.71 3.09 -7.60
N LEU A 179 8.01 4.09 -8.44
CA LEU A 179 9.12 5.01 -8.22
C LEU A 179 8.62 6.27 -7.50
N TYR A 180 9.33 6.69 -6.46
CA TYR A 180 9.05 7.89 -5.69
C TYR A 180 10.27 8.79 -5.60
N PHE A 181 10.04 10.10 -5.64
CA PHE A 181 11.05 11.09 -5.34
C PHE A 181 10.38 12.38 -4.88
N ASN A 182 11.13 13.23 -4.20
CA ASN A 182 10.65 14.54 -3.80
C ASN A 182 10.43 15.43 -5.03
N ARG A 183 9.28 16.11 -5.12
CA ARG A 183 8.99 17.05 -6.22
C ARG A 183 9.99 18.21 -6.29
N GLU A 184 10.58 18.59 -5.16
CA GLU A 184 11.56 19.68 -5.05
C GLU A 184 13.00 19.22 -5.33
N ARG A 185 13.20 17.97 -5.76
CA ARG A 185 14.50 17.45 -6.18
C ARG A 185 15.17 18.38 -7.19
N LEU A 186 16.41 18.76 -6.89
CA LEU A 186 17.19 19.68 -7.74
C LEU A 186 17.51 19.11 -9.11
N ALA A 187 17.83 17.82 -9.18
CA ALA A 187 18.13 17.12 -10.43
C ALA A 187 16.84 16.56 -11.06
N ALA A 188 16.41 17.17 -12.17
CA ALA A 188 15.26 16.68 -12.92
C ALA A 188 15.50 15.25 -13.42
N ILE A 189 14.46 14.41 -13.31
CA ILE A 189 14.47 13.05 -13.87
C ILE A 189 14.04 13.13 -15.33
N THR A 190 14.85 12.55 -16.20
CA THR A 190 14.58 12.44 -17.64
C THR A 190 14.15 11.02 -18.01
N MET A 191 13.61 10.85 -19.22
CA MET A 191 13.28 9.51 -19.72
C MET A 191 14.52 8.63 -19.94
N ASP A 192 15.69 9.23 -20.17
CA ASP A 192 16.94 8.47 -20.31
C ASP A 192 17.36 7.85 -18.96
N ASP A 193 17.10 8.55 -17.85
CA ASP A 193 17.35 8.05 -16.49
C ASP A 193 16.47 6.85 -16.13
N MET A 194 15.37 6.63 -16.86
CA MET A 194 14.43 5.51 -16.65
C MET A 194 14.93 4.19 -17.27
N ALA A 195 16.00 4.20 -18.07
CA ALA A 195 16.50 2.99 -18.72
C ALA A 195 16.78 1.82 -17.75
N PRO A 196 17.43 2.02 -16.57
CA PRO A 196 17.63 0.95 -15.60
C PRO A 196 16.30 0.38 -15.07
N PHE A 197 15.31 1.24 -14.84
CA PHE A 197 13.99 0.82 -14.36
C PHE A 197 13.22 0.00 -15.41
N ASN A 198 13.27 0.42 -16.67
CA ASN A 198 12.67 -0.34 -17.76
C ASN A 198 13.36 -1.70 -17.95
N ASN A 199 14.68 -1.76 -17.76
CA ASN A 199 15.45 -2.99 -17.90
C ASN A 199 15.10 -4.02 -16.81
N ILE A 200 14.94 -3.60 -15.56
CA ILE A 200 14.53 -4.54 -14.49
C ILE A 200 13.13 -5.08 -14.76
N ILE A 201 12.17 -4.25 -15.20
CA ILE A 201 10.82 -4.70 -15.54
C ILE A 201 10.86 -5.68 -16.72
N SER A 202 11.58 -5.33 -17.78
CA SER A 202 11.68 -6.17 -19.00
C SER A 202 12.44 -7.48 -18.77
N GLY A 203 13.22 -7.57 -17.69
CA GLY A 203 13.97 -8.76 -17.31
C GLY A 203 13.17 -9.75 -16.44
N LEU A 204 11.95 -9.40 -16.02
CA LEU A 204 11.10 -10.30 -15.24
C LEU A 204 10.55 -11.43 -16.13
N PRO A 205 10.26 -12.62 -15.56
CA PRO A 205 9.55 -13.68 -16.26
C PRO A 205 8.26 -13.20 -16.93
N GLU A 206 7.97 -13.68 -18.14
CA GLU A 206 6.73 -13.35 -18.88
C GLU A 206 5.44 -13.76 -18.14
N SER A 207 5.54 -14.65 -17.14
CA SER A 207 4.43 -15.06 -16.29
C SER A 207 4.04 -14.02 -15.24
N ILE A 208 4.85 -12.96 -15.06
CA ILE A 208 4.61 -11.89 -14.09
C ILE A 208 4.01 -10.69 -14.81
N ASP A 209 2.78 -10.34 -14.43
CA ASP A 209 2.16 -9.10 -14.88
C ASP A 209 2.70 -7.91 -14.07
N VAL A 210 3.05 -6.83 -14.76
CA VAL A 210 3.63 -5.63 -14.12
C VAL A 210 2.81 -4.39 -14.43
N ILE A 211 2.42 -3.68 -13.36
CA ILE A 211 1.91 -2.31 -13.44
C ILE A 211 2.96 -1.41 -12.79
N TRP A 212 3.20 -0.21 -13.32
CA TRP A 212 4.20 0.67 -12.78
C TRP A 212 3.74 2.12 -12.75
N GLY A 213 4.29 2.87 -11.81
CA GLY A 213 3.94 4.26 -11.56
C GLY A 213 5.15 5.09 -11.14
N VAL A 214 5.02 6.39 -11.29
CA VAL A 214 6.05 7.37 -10.95
C VAL A 214 5.39 8.50 -10.18
N ASN A 215 5.54 8.48 -8.86
CA ASN A 215 4.82 9.32 -7.91
C ASN A 215 5.77 10.28 -7.19
N PHE A 216 5.21 11.35 -6.64
CA PHE A 216 5.95 12.23 -5.73
C PHE A 216 5.76 11.78 -4.29
N ASP A 217 6.87 11.79 -3.54
CA ASP A 217 6.84 11.70 -2.09
C ASP A 217 7.68 12.86 -1.51
N ASN A 218 6.98 13.90 -1.06
CA ASN A 218 7.61 15.11 -0.53
C ASN A 218 8.20 14.90 0.87
N THR A 219 7.98 13.73 1.50
CA THR A 219 8.60 13.38 2.78
C THR A 219 10.02 12.84 2.60
N LEU A 220 10.37 12.41 1.38
CA LEU A 220 11.74 12.00 1.05
C LEU A 220 12.68 13.20 1.01
N SER A 221 13.95 12.94 1.36
CA SER A 221 15.04 13.88 1.10
C SER A 221 15.15 14.16 -0.41
N ASP A 222 15.56 15.38 -0.77
CA ASP A 222 15.64 15.82 -2.18
C ASP A 222 16.66 15.04 -3.02
N ASP A 223 17.62 14.37 -2.37
CA ASP A 223 18.62 13.51 -2.99
C ASP A 223 18.22 12.03 -3.10
N ILE A 224 17.10 11.61 -2.50
CA ILE A 224 16.66 10.21 -2.48
C ILE A 224 15.62 9.92 -3.57
N ILE A 225 15.82 8.79 -4.24
CA ILE A 225 14.82 8.10 -5.06
C ILE A 225 14.50 6.79 -4.37
N ARG A 226 13.21 6.51 -4.19
CA ARG A 226 12.69 5.28 -3.59
C ARG A 226 12.01 4.45 -4.66
N LEU A 227 12.40 3.19 -4.76
CA LEU A 227 11.72 2.18 -5.56
C LEU A 227 11.02 1.20 -4.62
N THR A 228 9.72 1.02 -4.84
CA THR A 228 8.88 0.12 -4.06
C THR A 228 8.24 -0.92 -4.97
N PHE A 229 8.32 -2.18 -4.59
CA PHE A 229 7.58 -3.28 -5.22
C PHE A 229 6.49 -3.77 -4.29
N ILE A 230 5.25 -3.87 -4.79
CA ILE A 230 4.16 -4.62 -4.17
C ILE A 230 3.96 -5.86 -5.03
N MET A 231 4.34 -7.01 -4.49
CA MET A 231 4.30 -8.29 -5.20
C MET A 231 3.18 -9.15 -4.62
N SER A 232 2.55 -9.95 -5.45
CA SER A 232 1.51 -10.88 -4.99
C SER A 232 1.53 -12.18 -5.78
N GLY A 233 0.99 -13.23 -5.18
CA GLY A 233 0.89 -14.55 -5.81
C GLY A 233 0.29 -15.57 -4.86
N ARG A 234 -0.45 -16.54 -5.42
CA ARG A 234 -1.20 -17.52 -4.62
C ARG A 234 -0.34 -18.49 -3.83
N GLU A 235 0.94 -18.61 -4.18
CA GLU A 235 1.89 -19.55 -3.60
C GLU A 235 3.12 -18.87 -3.00
N LEU A 236 3.15 -17.52 -2.97
CA LEU A 236 4.29 -16.68 -2.59
C LEU A 236 5.03 -17.19 -1.34
#